data_AF-A0A822FF48-F1
#
_entry.id   AF-A0A822FF48-F1
#
_cell.length_a   1.000
_cell.length_b   1.000
_cell.length_c   1.000
_cell.angle_alpha   90.00
_cell.angle_beta   90.00
_cell.angle_gamma   90.00
#
_symmetry.space_group_name_H-M   'P 1'
#
loop_
_entity.id
_entity.type
_entity.pdbx_description
1 polymer ?
#
loop_
_entity_poly.entity_id
_entity_poly.type
_entity_poly.pdbx_seq_one_letter_code
_entity_poly.pdbx_strand_id
1 'polypeptide(L)'
;MPDCSEENSPMDKKRFSTFMNRKFIGIFALAIIITIFIGGVIALTVIIAKIAVRPDKKLSMSRKVLFIIVDGIPADIIENISIPNMKKIQELGSFTRAYVGGENGTYSQTPAISAPGYMNLLTGTWANKHNV
;
A
#
# COMPACT_ATOMS: atom_id res chain seq x y z
N MET A 1 -34.12 89.35 36.35
CA MET A 1 -33.22 88.90 35.27
C MET A 1 -31.81 89.22 35.71
N PRO A 2 -31.09 88.19 36.16
CA PRO A 2 -29.89 87.68 35.48
C PRO A 2 -29.91 86.12 35.46
N ASP A 3 -29.11 85.36 34.72
CA ASP A 3 -28.12 85.57 33.67
C ASP A 3 -28.07 84.25 32.87
N CYS A 4 -27.98 84.36 31.55
CA CYS A 4 -27.72 83.26 30.62
C CYS A 4 -26.20 83.14 30.47
N SER A 5 -25.58 82.25 31.24
CA SER A 5 -24.21 81.81 30.98
C SER A 5 -24.14 80.28 31.06
N GLU A 6 -24.46 79.65 29.91
CA GLU A 6 -24.04 78.29 29.58
C GLU A 6 -22.50 78.22 29.62
N GLU A 7 -21.95 77.82 30.76
CA GLU A 7 -20.54 77.39 30.84
C GLU A 7 -20.43 75.96 30.31
N ASN A 8 -20.16 75.87 29.01
CA ASN A 8 -19.73 74.65 28.32
C ASN A 8 -18.39 74.16 28.91
N SER A 9 -18.46 73.26 29.90
CA SER A 9 -17.28 72.51 30.36
C SER A 9 -16.88 71.45 29.31
N PRO A 10 -15.65 71.48 28.77
CA PRO A 10 -15.21 70.49 27.81
C PRO A 10 -15.09 69.14 28.53
N MET A 11 -15.93 68.19 28.13
CA MET A 11 -15.86 66.80 28.59
C MET A 11 -14.41 66.30 28.54
N ASP A 12 -13.88 65.92 29.70
CA ASP A 12 -12.47 65.57 29.92
C ASP A 12 -12.00 64.48 28.93
N LYS A 13 -11.29 64.93 27.89
CA LYS A 13 -10.74 64.10 26.80
C LYS A 13 -9.83 62.98 27.33
N LYS A 14 -9.19 63.15 28.51
CA LYS A 14 -8.36 62.10 29.12
C LYS A 14 -9.21 60.96 29.68
N ARG A 15 -10.36 61.28 30.28
CA ARG A 15 -11.32 60.30 30.80
C ARG A 15 -11.99 59.50 29.68
N PHE A 16 -12.31 60.15 28.56
CA PHE A 16 -12.87 59.48 27.38
C PHE A 16 -11.83 58.60 26.67
N SER A 17 -10.58 59.09 26.52
CA SER A 17 -9.44 58.32 25.98
C SER A 17 -9.15 57.05 26.80
N THR A 18 -9.16 57.16 28.14
CA THR A 18 -8.88 56.02 29.03
C THR A 18 -10.00 54.98 29.02
N PHE A 19 -11.26 55.42 28.89
CA PHE A 19 -12.41 54.52 28.73
C PHE A 19 -12.41 53.83 27.36
N MET A 20 -12.09 54.56 26.29
CA MET A 20 -11.93 54.01 24.94
C MET A 20 -10.79 52.99 24.89
N ASN A 21 -9.60 53.31 25.40
CA ASN A 21 -8.45 52.39 25.42
C ASN A 21 -8.73 51.09 26.19
N ARG A 22 -9.43 51.14 27.34
CA ARG A 22 -9.82 49.92 28.08
C ARG A 22 -10.80 49.03 27.30
N LYS A 23 -11.76 49.62 26.60
CA LYS A 23 -12.69 48.88 25.73
C LYS A 23 -11.99 48.30 24.50
N PHE A 24 -11.08 49.05 23.88
CA PHE A 24 -10.26 48.56 22.78
C PHE A 24 -9.36 47.39 23.20
N ILE A 25 -8.68 47.49 24.34
CA ILE A 25 -7.84 46.40 24.89
C ILE A 25 -8.67 45.14 25.14
N GLY A 26 -9.90 45.27 25.68
CA GLY A 26 -10.80 44.13 25.89
C GLY A 26 -11.26 43.44 24.61
N ILE A 27 -11.57 44.20 23.56
CA ILE A 27 -11.96 43.66 22.24
C ILE A 27 -10.77 42.95 21.58
N PHE A 28 -9.57 43.53 21.65
CA PHE A 28 -8.35 42.90 21.14
C PHE A 28 -8.00 41.61 21.89
N ALA A 29 -8.13 41.58 23.22
CA ALA A 29 -7.91 40.38 24.01
C ALA A 29 -8.91 39.26 23.67
N LEU A 30 -10.18 39.62 23.46
CA LEU A 30 -11.22 38.67 23.05
C LEU A 30 -10.94 38.10 21.65
N ALA A 31 -10.52 38.94 20.69
CA ALA A 31 -10.17 38.51 19.35
C ALA A 31 -8.98 37.52 19.34
N ILE A 32 -7.97 37.75 20.20
CA ILE A 32 -6.83 36.83 20.35
C ILE A 32 -7.29 35.47 20.88
N ILE A 33 -8.15 35.45 21.92
CA ILE A 33 -8.68 34.21 22.51
C ILE A 33 -9.49 33.43 21.46
N ILE A 34 -10.34 34.11 20.69
CA ILE A 34 -11.13 33.50 19.60
C ILE A 34 -10.20 32.90 18.53
N THR A 35 -9.13 33.61 18.15
CA THR A 35 -8.19 33.14 17.13
C THR A 35 -7.43 31.88 17.58
N ILE A 36 -7.01 31.82 18.85
CA ILE A 36 -6.37 30.63 19.44
C ILE A 36 -7.36 29.47 19.50
N PHE A 37 -8.61 29.72 19.85
CA PHE A 37 -9.65 28.68 19.95
C PHE A 37 -9.99 28.09 18.57
N ILE A 38 -10.15 28.94 17.54
CA ILE A 38 -10.38 28.50 16.16
C ILE A 38 -9.19 27.68 15.65
N GLY A 39 -7.96 28.14 15.90
CA GLY A 39 -6.74 27.40 15.54
C GLY A 39 -6.66 26.03 16.23
N GLY A 40 -7.05 25.95 17.50
CA GLY A 40 -7.10 24.70 18.27
C GLY A 40 -8.12 23.70 17.73
N VAL A 41 -9.32 24.17 17.34
CA VAL A 41 -10.36 23.32 16.74
C VAL A 41 -9.92 22.79 15.36
N ILE A 42 -9.27 23.63 14.55
CA ILE A 42 -8.73 23.20 13.25
C ILE A 42 -7.61 22.17 13.45
N ALA A 43 -6.69 22.38 14.39
CA ALA A 43 -5.64 21.40 14.68
C ALA A 43 -6.22 20.06 15.16
N LEU A 44 -7.22 20.10 16.03
CA LEU A 44 -7.87 18.89 16.56
C LEU A 44 -8.61 18.10 15.46
N THR A 45 -9.32 18.79 14.56
CA THR A 45 -10.00 18.14 13.44
C THR A 45 -9.03 17.49 12.46
N VAL A 46 -7.88 18.13 12.18
CA VAL A 46 -6.82 17.54 11.35
C VAL A 46 -6.22 16.28 12.01
N ILE A 47 -6.02 16.29 13.33
CA ILE A 47 -5.50 15.13 14.08
C ILE A 47 -6.51 13.96 14.00
N ILE A 48 -7.80 14.22 14.22
CA ILE A 48 -8.85 13.20 14.12
C ILE A 48 -8.90 12.62 12.69
N ALA A 49 -8.82 13.47 11.67
CA ALA A 49 -8.79 13.03 10.28
C ALA A 49 -7.57 12.14 9.98
N LYS A 50 -6.39 12.45 10.52
CA LYS A 50 -5.19 11.61 10.38
C LYS A 50 -5.30 10.27 11.09
N ILE A 51 -5.98 10.22 12.24
CA ILE A 51 -6.24 8.96 12.97
C ILE A 51 -7.28 8.11 12.23
N ALA A 52 -8.29 8.74 11.63
CA ALA A 52 -9.33 8.07 10.85
C ALA A 52 -8.78 7.48 9.54
N VAL A 53 -7.85 8.18 8.89
CA VAL A 53 -7.12 7.67 7.71
C VAL A 53 -5.98 6.76 8.17
N ARG A 54 -6.32 5.57 8.65
CA ARG A 54 -5.34 4.48 8.73
C ARG A 54 -5.07 4.03 7.29
N PRO A 55 -3.81 4.04 6.81
CA PRO A 55 -3.51 3.39 5.55
C PRO A 55 -3.85 1.92 5.71
N ASP A 56 -4.83 1.43 4.93
CA ASP A 56 -5.10 0.01 4.83
C ASP A 56 -3.81 -0.66 4.37
N LYS A 57 -3.18 -1.41 5.27
CA LYS A 57 -2.02 -2.23 4.95
C LYS A 57 -2.53 -3.37 4.06
N LYS A 58 -2.64 -3.10 2.76
CA LYS A 58 -2.95 -4.10 1.75
C LYS A 58 -1.90 -5.19 1.89
N LEU A 59 -2.30 -6.36 2.40
CA LEU A 59 -1.44 -7.54 2.41
C LEU A 59 -1.11 -7.84 0.95
N SER A 60 0.08 -7.41 0.51
CA SER A 60 0.68 -7.87 -0.73
C SER A 60 0.94 -9.36 -0.53
N MET A 61 -0.03 -10.18 -0.94
CA MET A 61 0.14 -11.61 -0.99
C MET A 61 1.22 -11.88 -2.02
N SER A 62 2.42 -12.22 -1.54
CA SER A 62 3.51 -12.64 -2.41
C SER A 62 3.03 -13.80 -3.26
N ARG A 63 3.22 -13.70 -4.59
CA ARG A 63 2.89 -14.79 -5.50
C ARG A 63 3.80 -15.98 -5.16
N LYS A 64 3.21 -17.08 -4.73
CA LYS A 64 3.90 -18.34 -4.46
C LYS A 64 3.82 -19.23 -5.71
N VAL A 65 4.84 -20.06 -5.89
CA VAL A 65 4.90 -21.05 -6.97
C VAL A 65 4.87 -22.45 -6.34
N LEU A 66 4.03 -23.33 -6.88
CA LEU A 66 4.00 -24.75 -6.56
C LEU A 66 4.49 -25.52 -7.78
N PHE A 67 5.54 -26.32 -7.61
CA PHE A 67 6.07 -27.21 -8.64
C PHE A 67 5.70 -28.65 -8.30
N ILE A 68 5.00 -29.33 -9.21
CA ILE A 68 4.53 -30.71 -9.04
C ILE A 68 5.19 -31.56 -10.11
N ILE A 69 5.85 -32.64 -9.69
CA ILE A 69 6.40 -33.65 -10.58
C ILE A 69 5.57 -34.92 -10.42
N VAL A 70 5.22 -35.55 -11.53
CA VAL A 70 4.54 -36.84 -11.55
C VAL A 70 5.39 -37.78 -12.40
N ASP A 71 5.90 -38.86 -11.78
CA ASP A 71 6.83 -39.79 -12.44
C ASP A 71 6.10 -40.74 -13.40
N GLY A 72 6.81 -41.19 -14.42
CA GLY A 72 6.38 -42.32 -15.25
C GLY A 72 5.15 -42.07 -16.12
N ILE A 73 4.79 -40.81 -16.40
CA ILE A 73 3.68 -40.46 -17.31
C ILE A 73 4.24 -39.99 -18.65
N PRO A 74 4.13 -40.79 -19.71
CA PRO A 74 4.55 -40.36 -21.04
C PRO A 74 3.51 -39.42 -21.67
N ALA A 75 3.97 -38.50 -22.52
CA ALA A 75 3.13 -37.42 -23.06
C ALA A 75 2.02 -37.91 -23.99
N ASP A 76 2.28 -38.99 -24.73
CA ASP A 76 1.30 -39.63 -25.62
C ASP A 76 0.10 -40.18 -24.84
N ILE A 77 0.30 -40.72 -23.64
CA ILE A 77 -0.81 -41.20 -22.80
C ILE A 77 -1.69 -40.04 -22.37
N ILE A 78 -1.11 -38.90 -21.96
CA ILE A 78 -1.85 -37.69 -21.57
C ILE A 78 -2.75 -37.20 -22.70
N GLU A 79 -2.29 -37.29 -23.94
CA GLU A 79 -3.03 -36.83 -25.13
C GLU A 79 -4.16 -37.78 -25.54
N ASN A 80 -4.03 -39.07 -25.23
CA ASN A 80 -4.97 -40.11 -25.66
C ASN A 80 -6.07 -40.42 -24.65
N ILE A 81 -6.01 -39.87 -23.43
CA ILE A 81 -7.00 -40.15 -22.37
C ILE A 81 -7.79 -38.90 -21.96
N SER A 82 -8.98 -39.11 -21.40
CA SER A 82 -9.78 -38.03 -20.84
C SER A 82 -9.29 -37.63 -19.45
N ILE A 83 -8.68 -36.44 -19.35
CA ILE A 83 -8.13 -35.86 -18.12
C ILE A 83 -8.84 -34.54 -17.77
N PRO A 84 -10.07 -34.57 -17.21
CA PRO A 84 -10.93 -33.40 -17.07
C PRO A 84 -10.33 -32.30 -16.18
N ASN A 85 -9.61 -32.66 -15.11
CA ASN A 85 -8.98 -31.67 -14.22
C ASN A 85 -7.75 -31.02 -14.85
N MET A 86 -6.94 -31.78 -15.59
CA MET A 86 -5.80 -31.22 -16.31
C MET A 86 -6.27 -30.30 -17.43
N LYS A 87 -7.32 -30.67 -18.18
CA LYS A 87 -7.89 -29.79 -19.23
C LYS A 87 -8.30 -28.43 -18.68
N LYS A 88 -8.94 -28.36 -17.51
CA LYS A 88 -9.27 -27.09 -16.85
C LYS A 88 -8.02 -26.25 -16.51
N ILE A 89 -6.92 -26.89 -16.12
CA ILE A 89 -5.65 -26.20 -15.85
C ILE A 89 -5.03 -25.69 -17.17
N GLN A 90 -5.12 -26.48 -18.24
CA GLN A 90 -4.62 -26.12 -19.56
C GLN A 90 -5.39 -24.95 -20.17
N GLU A 91 -6.72 -24.91 -20.02
CA GLU A 91 -7.58 -23.82 -20.48
C GLU A 91 -7.23 -22.46 -19.83
N LEU A 92 -6.80 -22.48 -18.57
CA LEU A 92 -6.34 -21.28 -17.85
C LEU A 92 -4.85 -20.97 -18.09
N GLY A 93 -4.11 -21.90 -18.67
CA GLY A 93 -2.66 -21.87 -18.78
C GLY A 93 -2.17 -22.39 -20.13
N SER A 94 -1.27 -23.36 -20.10
CA SER A 94 -0.73 -23.98 -21.31
C SER A 94 -0.27 -25.41 -21.06
N PHE A 95 -0.29 -26.22 -22.12
CA PHE A 95 0.35 -27.52 -22.19
C PHE A 95 1.28 -27.53 -23.40
N THR A 96 2.51 -28.00 -23.20
CA THR A 96 3.50 -28.09 -24.26
C THR A 96 4.34 -29.35 -24.10
N ARG A 97 4.78 -29.92 -25.22
CA ARG A 97 5.76 -31.01 -25.23
C ARG A 97 7.12 -30.45 -24.82
N ALA A 98 7.79 -31.16 -23.91
CA ALA A 98 9.16 -30.88 -23.50
C ALA A 98 9.99 -32.15 -23.62
N TYR A 99 11.27 -31.98 -23.97
CA TYR A 99 12.24 -33.06 -24.03
C TYR A 99 13.21 -32.90 -22.87
N VAL A 100 13.56 -34.02 -22.22
CA VAL A 100 14.48 -34.05 -21.07
C VAL A 100 15.52 -35.15 -21.28
N GLY A 101 16.69 -34.95 -20.67
CA GLY A 101 17.73 -35.97 -20.63
C GLY A 101 18.76 -35.93 -21.75
N GLY A 102 18.85 -34.83 -22.49
CA GLY A 102 19.87 -34.63 -23.52
C GLY A 102 19.71 -35.56 -24.73
N GLU A 103 20.75 -35.61 -25.57
CA GLU A 103 20.75 -36.39 -26.80
C GLU A 103 21.29 -37.82 -26.55
N ASN A 104 20.56 -38.83 -27.05
CA ASN A 104 20.95 -40.24 -26.92
C ASN A 104 22.31 -40.51 -27.57
N GLY A 105 23.16 -41.24 -26.87
CA GLY A 105 24.51 -41.61 -27.29
C GLY A 105 25.55 -40.51 -27.12
N THR A 106 25.16 -39.32 -26.61
CA THR A 106 26.07 -38.18 -26.47
C THR A 106 26.54 -37.98 -25.03
N TYR A 107 27.52 -37.08 -24.86
CA TYR A 107 27.97 -36.65 -23.53
C TYR A 107 26.86 -36.01 -22.67
N SER A 108 25.75 -35.55 -23.27
CA SER A 108 24.62 -34.98 -22.55
C SER A 108 23.55 -36.00 -22.14
N GLN A 109 23.69 -37.27 -22.58
CA GLN A 109 22.70 -38.30 -22.32
C GLN A 109 22.51 -38.49 -20.82
N THR A 110 21.26 -38.33 -20.38
CA THR A 110 20.81 -38.69 -19.04
C THR A 110 19.97 -39.95 -19.16
N PRO A 111 20.29 -41.04 -18.44
CA PRO A 111 19.47 -42.23 -18.45
C PRO A 111 18.07 -41.92 -17.87
N ALA A 112 17.04 -42.63 -18.34
CA ALA A 112 15.65 -42.47 -17.91
C ALA A 112 15.40 -43.09 -16.53
N ILE A 113 16.09 -42.57 -15.52
CA ILE A 113 15.99 -42.93 -14.11
C ILE A 113 15.54 -41.70 -13.32
N SER A 114 14.70 -41.92 -12.31
CA SER A 114 13.93 -40.85 -11.66
C SER A 114 14.83 -39.76 -11.04
N ALA A 115 15.91 -40.13 -10.35
CA ALA A 115 16.76 -39.17 -9.64
C ALA A 115 17.42 -38.12 -10.56
N PRO A 116 18.15 -38.50 -11.63
CA PRO A 116 18.62 -37.56 -12.64
C PRO A 116 17.51 -36.80 -13.35
N GLY A 117 16.38 -37.45 -13.64
CA GLY A 117 15.24 -36.82 -14.31
C GLY A 117 14.68 -35.61 -13.56
N TYR A 118 14.53 -35.70 -12.25
CA TYR A 118 14.07 -34.59 -11.42
C TYR A 118 15.11 -33.49 -11.30
N MET A 119 16.38 -33.88 -11.17
CA MET A 119 17.47 -32.94 -11.02
C MET A 119 17.70 -32.13 -12.30
N ASN A 120 17.48 -32.74 -13.47
CA ASN A 120 17.49 -32.04 -14.76
C ASN A 120 16.53 -30.84 -14.75
N LEU A 121 15.31 -31.03 -14.26
CA LEU A 121 14.28 -29.99 -14.21
C LEU A 121 14.58 -28.90 -13.19
N LEU A 122 15.12 -29.26 -12.02
CA LEU A 122 15.41 -28.32 -10.94
C LEU A 122 16.67 -27.48 -11.21
N THR A 123 17.69 -28.08 -11.83
CA THR A 123 18.99 -27.43 -12.07
C THR A 123 19.08 -26.76 -13.44
N GLY A 124 18.24 -27.17 -14.40
CA GLY A 124 18.34 -26.72 -15.79
C GLY A 124 19.60 -27.23 -16.51
N THR A 125 20.23 -28.29 -16.00
CA THR A 125 21.42 -28.93 -16.57
C THR A 125 21.21 -30.43 -16.70
N TRP A 126 22.05 -31.14 -17.45
CA TRP A 126 21.94 -32.60 -17.63
C TRP A 126 22.78 -33.38 -16.62
N ALA A 127 22.61 -34.70 -16.56
CA ALA A 127 23.31 -35.58 -15.62
C ALA A 127 24.84 -35.43 -15.63
N ASN A 128 25.43 -35.18 -16.79
CA ASN A 128 26.85 -34.92 -16.95
C ASN A 128 27.35 -33.61 -16.31
N LYS A 129 26.44 -32.72 -15.88
CA LYS A 129 26.77 -31.43 -15.24
C LYS A 129 26.40 -31.41 -13.76
N HIS A 130 25.21 -31.86 -13.41
CA HIS A 130 24.80 -31.92 -12.00
C HIS A 130 25.31 -33.18 -11.28
N ASN A 131 25.90 -34.15 -12.02
CA ASN A 131 26.54 -35.36 -11.50
C ASN A 131 25.61 -36.25 -10.65
N VAL A 132 24.32 -36.26 -10.98
CA VAL A 132 23.31 -37.17 -10.39
C VAL A 132 22.90 -38.16 -11.44
#